data_AF-A0A9D9M0M3-F1
#
_entry.id   AF-A0A9D9M0M3-F1
#
_cell.length_a   1.000
_cell.length_b   1.000
_cell.length_c   1.000
_cell.angle_alpha   90.00
_cell.angle_beta   90.00
_cell.angle_gamma   90.00
#
_symmetry.space_group_name_H-M   'P 1'
#
loop_
_entity.id
_entity.type
_entity.pdbx_description
1 polymer ?
#
loop_
_entity_poly.entity_id
_entity_poly.type
_entity_poly.pdbx_seq_one_letter_code
_entity_poly.pdbx_strand_id
1 'polypeptide(L)'
;MKDNQQCEKMIDTYLMLDKHERIPLAVCVHLLTCKKCRTQVRMMTQAEEKLSSPLAIQLPFSDLKLCSIMQSVDPGFDIKSICPVSMRKWVITGIFMIIGIIIFEILDYLLPGAAILSASIHIVFGISIVLYCTIFIASNLEFFVKLMQTSAKPADKKQN
;
A
#
# COMPACT_ATOMS: atom_id res chain seq x y z
N MET A 1 22.13 -31.30 -31.80
CA MET A 1 22.55 -29.93 -32.16
C MET A 1 21.38 -28.94 -32.35
N LYS A 2 20.14 -29.38 -32.65
CA LYS A 2 18.96 -28.47 -32.77
C LYS A 2 18.54 -27.80 -31.45
N ASP A 3 18.84 -28.41 -30.30
CA ASP A 3 18.37 -27.91 -29.01
C ASP A 3 19.05 -26.61 -28.57
N ASN A 4 20.30 -26.34 -28.99
CA ASN A 4 21.06 -25.19 -28.47
C ASN A 4 20.50 -23.85 -28.96
N GLN A 5 20.18 -23.76 -30.25
CA GLN A 5 19.64 -22.55 -30.86
C GLN A 5 18.20 -22.25 -30.39
N GLN A 6 17.44 -23.28 -30.02
CA GLN A 6 16.13 -23.10 -29.38
C GLN A 6 16.27 -22.65 -27.92
N CYS A 7 17.24 -23.19 -27.17
CA CYS A 7 17.52 -22.73 -25.80
C CYS A 7 17.92 -21.25 -25.77
N GLU A 8 18.79 -20.81 -26.69
CA GLU A 8 19.21 -19.41 -26.81
C GLU A 8 18.02 -18.50 -27.08
N LYS A 9 17.18 -18.81 -28.07
CA LYS A 9 15.96 -18.04 -28.37
C LYS A 9 15.01 -17.93 -27.18
N MET A 10 14.85 -19.01 -26.40
CA MET A 10 13.98 -19.01 -25.22
C MET A 10 14.55 -18.17 -24.08
N ILE A 11 15.86 -18.16 -23.90
CA ILE A 11 16.53 -17.30 -22.90
C ILE A 11 16.50 -15.84 -23.34
N ASP A 12 16.75 -15.53 -24.61
CA ASP A 12 16.64 -14.16 -25.13
C ASP A 12 15.22 -13.62 -24.95
N THR A 13 14.21 -14.44 -25.26
CA THR A 13 12.81 -14.08 -25.02
C THR A 13 12.57 -13.82 -23.54
N TYR A 14 13.10 -14.66 -22.64
CA TYR A 14 12.99 -14.43 -21.20
C TYR A 14 13.66 -13.12 -20.75
N LEU A 15 14.83 -12.78 -21.32
CA LEU A 15 15.58 -11.56 -21.00
C LEU A 15 14.94 -10.28 -21.56
N MET A 16 14.06 -10.40 -22.57
CA MET A 16 13.29 -9.26 -23.09
C MET A 16 12.10 -8.89 -22.19
N LEU A 17 11.69 -9.75 -21.26
CA LEU A 17 10.63 -9.44 -20.31
C LEU A 17 11.12 -8.51 -19.21
N ASP A 18 10.28 -7.55 -18.83
CA ASP A 18 10.53 -6.71 -17.66
C ASP A 18 10.12 -7.41 -16.36
N LYS A 19 10.63 -6.92 -15.22
CA LYS A 19 10.37 -7.50 -13.91
C LYS A 19 8.88 -7.45 -13.58
N HIS A 20 8.30 -8.62 -13.28
CA HIS A 20 6.86 -8.87 -13.03
C HIS A 20 5.96 -8.95 -14.27
N GLU A 21 6.53 -8.96 -15.47
CA GLU A 21 5.76 -9.23 -16.69
C GLU A 21 5.37 -10.71 -16.79
N ARG A 22 4.24 -11.00 -17.46
CA ARG A 22 3.75 -12.38 -17.59
C ARG A 22 4.63 -13.17 -18.55
N ILE A 23 5.21 -14.26 -18.04
CA ILE A 23 6.04 -15.17 -18.83
C ILE A 23 5.18 -15.88 -19.90
N PRO A 24 5.55 -15.83 -21.20
CA PRO A 24 4.86 -16.58 -22.24
C PRO A 24 4.86 -18.08 -21.94
N LEU A 25 3.74 -18.75 -22.21
CA LEU A 25 3.56 -20.17 -21.92
C LEU A 25 4.64 -21.06 -22.57
N ALA A 26 5.08 -20.71 -23.78
CA ALA A 26 6.14 -21.44 -24.48
C ALA A 26 7.46 -21.46 -23.70
N VAL A 27 7.85 -20.32 -23.13
CA VAL A 27 9.06 -20.20 -22.30
C VAL A 27 8.88 -20.97 -21.00
N CYS A 28 7.70 -20.89 -20.39
CA CYS A 28 7.39 -21.61 -19.14
C CYS A 28 7.51 -23.14 -19.33
N VAL A 29 6.91 -23.69 -20.39
CA VAL A 29 7.00 -25.12 -20.73
C VAL A 29 8.45 -25.53 -21.02
N HIS A 30 9.21 -24.70 -21.74
CA HIS A 30 10.62 -24.95 -22.01
C HIS A 30 11.47 -24.97 -20.73
N LEU A 31 11.25 -24.04 -19.79
CA LEU A 31 11.95 -23.99 -18.50
C LEU A 31 11.62 -25.18 -17.60
N LEU A 32 10.41 -25.75 -17.70
CA LEU A 32 10.03 -26.96 -16.96
C LEU A 32 10.73 -28.21 -17.49
N THR A 33 11.00 -28.27 -18.79
CA THR A 33 11.58 -29.44 -19.48
C THR A 33 13.10 -29.37 -19.60
N CYS A 34 13.66 -28.19 -19.84
CA CYS A 34 15.10 -28.00 -20.02
C CYS A 34 15.80 -27.63 -18.71
N LYS A 35 16.53 -28.60 -18.14
CA LYS A 35 17.32 -28.39 -16.91
C LYS A 35 18.36 -27.27 -17.03
N LYS A 36 18.98 -27.10 -18.20
CA LYS A 36 20.03 -26.08 -18.42
C LYS A 36 19.46 -24.67 -18.32
N CYS A 37 18.39 -24.38 -19.07
CA CYS A 37 17.72 -23.08 -19.05
C CYS A 37 17.13 -22.78 -17.67
N ARG A 38 16.55 -23.78 -17.00
CA ARG A 38 16.07 -23.64 -15.62
C ARG A 38 17.17 -23.22 -14.65
N THR A 39 18.35 -23.83 -14.74
CA THR A 39 19.49 -23.49 -13.87
C THR A 39 19.99 -22.08 -14.16
N GLN A 40 20.09 -21.68 -15.44
CA GLN A 40 20.52 -20.33 -15.81
C GLN A 40 19.61 -19.24 -15.23
N VAL A 41 18.29 -19.37 -15.44
CA VAL A 41 17.30 -18.42 -14.89
C VAL A 41 17.41 -18.36 -13.37
N ARG A 42 17.51 -19.51 -12.70
CA ARG A 42 17.68 -19.56 -11.24
C ARG A 42 18.92 -18.83 -10.75
N MET A 43 20.06 -18.98 -11.45
CA MET A 43 21.29 -18.29 -11.10
C MET A 43 21.17 -16.77 -11.30
N MET A 44 20.50 -16.33 -12.36
CA MET A 44 20.22 -14.92 -12.60
C MET A 44 19.34 -14.32 -11.50
N THR A 45 18.25 -15.01 -11.12
CA THR A 45 17.37 -14.58 -10.03
C THR A 45 18.11 -14.49 -8.70
N GLN A 46 18.99 -15.46 -8.39
CA GLN A 46 19.80 -15.42 -7.17
C GLN A 46 20.82 -14.28 -7.17
N ALA A 47 21.40 -13.97 -8.34
CA ALA A 47 22.31 -12.83 -8.48
C ALA A 47 21.57 -11.51 -8.28
N GLU A 48 20.38 -11.36 -8.88
CA GLU A 48 19.52 -10.20 -8.73
C GLU A 48 19.08 -10.01 -7.27
N GLU A 49 18.68 -11.08 -6.58
CA GLU A 49 18.29 -11.03 -5.17
C GLU A 49 19.46 -10.52 -4.30
N LYS A 50 20.68 -11.03 -4.51
CA LYS A 50 21.88 -10.58 -3.80
C LYS A 50 22.26 -9.13 -4.12
N LEU A 51 22.07 -8.70 -5.37
CA LEU A 51 22.31 -7.32 -5.80
C LEU A 51 21.27 -6.33 -5.26
N SER A 52 20.01 -6.78 -5.12
CA SER A 52 18.90 -5.96 -4.63
C SER A 52 18.86 -5.85 -3.10
N SER A 53 19.42 -6.83 -2.38
CA SER A 53 19.49 -6.84 -0.90
C SER A 53 20.13 -5.59 -0.28
N PRO A 54 21.30 -5.08 -0.73
CA PRO A 54 21.88 -3.84 -0.19
C PRO A 54 21.10 -2.58 -0.61
N LEU A 55 20.26 -2.65 -1.64
CA LEU A 55 19.43 -1.54 -2.12
C LEU A 55 18.05 -1.51 -1.43
N ALA A 56 17.71 -2.52 -0.63
CA ALA A 56 16.54 -2.56 0.25
C ALA A 56 16.72 -1.67 1.48
N ILE A 57 17.28 -0.47 1.29
CA ILE A 57 17.17 0.59 2.27
C ILE A 57 15.68 0.90 2.34
N GLN A 58 15.07 0.70 3.51
CA GLN A 58 13.73 1.20 3.77
C GLN A 58 13.82 2.72 3.73
N LEU A 59 13.59 3.29 2.55
CA LEU A 59 13.41 4.71 2.38
C LEU A 59 12.22 5.08 3.25
N PRO A 60 12.37 5.95 4.26
CA PRO A 60 11.23 6.53 4.93
C PRO A 60 10.53 7.42 3.92
N PHE A 61 9.64 6.86 3.11
CA PHE A 61 8.77 7.60 2.18
C PHE A 61 7.88 8.62 2.90
N SER A 62 7.87 8.59 4.24
CA SER A 62 7.23 9.56 5.13
C SER A 62 8.05 10.85 5.34
N ASP A 63 9.30 10.92 4.89
CA ASP A 63 10.15 12.08 5.16
C ASP A 63 9.83 13.25 4.21
N LEU A 64 9.42 14.36 4.82
CA LEU A 64 9.25 15.67 4.17
C LEU A 64 10.43 16.07 3.26
N LYS A 65 11.63 15.57 3.58
CA LYS A 65 12.85 15.75 2.78
C LYS A 65 12.76 15.09 1.41
N LEU A 66 12.21 13.88 1.31
CA LEU A 66 12.06 13.19 0.03
C LEU A 66 11.08 13.93 -0.88
N CYS A 67 10.00 14.45 -0.30
CA CYS A 67 9.02 15.25 -1.03
C CYS A 67 9.62 16.58 -1.50
N SER A 68 10.46 17.24 -0.69
CA SER A 68 11.18 18.45 -1.10
C SER A 68 12.18 18.21 -2.24
N ILE A 69 12.82 17.04 -2.27
CA ILE A 69 13.72 16.64 -3.34
C ILE A 69 12.91 16.36 -4.62
N MET A 70 11.78 15.64 -4.54
CA MET A 70 10.92 15.39 -5.70
C MET A 70 10.36 16.69 -6.29
N GLN A 71 9.96 17.66 -5.46
CA GLN A 71 9.57 19.00 -5.93
C GLN A 71 10.69 19.78 -6.62
N SER A 72 11.94 19.54 -6.24
CA SER A 72 13.09 20.20 -6.88
C SER A 72 13.42 19.61 -8.26
N VAL A 73 13.01 18.35 -8.52
CA VAL A 73 13.25 17.65 -9.79
C VAL A 73 12.08 17.86 -10.76
N ASP A 74 10.85 17.92 -10.25
CA ASP A 74 9.65 18.20 -11.05
C ASP A 74 8.78 19.28 -10.37
N PRO A 75 8.75 20.52 -10.89
CA PRO A 75 7.95 21.60 -10.33
C PRO A 75 6.43 21.40 -10.52
N GLY A 76 5.99 20.43 -11.33
CA GLY A 76 4.58 20.02 -11.47
C GLY A 76 4.14 18.96 -10.46
N PHE A 77 5.04 18.47 -9.60
CA PHE A 77 4.77 17.38 -8.69
C PHE A 77 3.93 17.83 -7.47
N ASP A 78 2.65 17.44 -7.46
CA ASP A 78 1.75 17.74 -6.35
C ASP A 78 1.97 16.78 -5.17
N ILE A 79 2.82 17.20 -4.24
CA ILE A 79 3.12 16.51 -2.97
C ILE A 79 1.85 16.14 -2.20
N LYS A 80 0.74 16.88 -2.35
CA LYS A 80 -0.51 16.58 -1.63
C LYS A 80 -1.10 15.23 -1.99
N SER A 81 -0.82 14.69 -3.18
CA SER A 81 -1.35 13.39 -3.63
C SER A 81 -0.65 12.19 -2.98
N ILE A 82 0.60 12.37 -2.52
CA ILE A 82 1.47 11.27 -2.07
C ILE A 82 1.73 11.34 -0.57
N CYS A 83 1.71 12.53 0.03
CA CYS A 83 1.83 12.66 1.48
C CYS A 83 0.54 12.18 2.18
N PRO A 84 0.58 11.09 2.96
CA PRO A 84 -0.57 10.68 3.74
C PRO A 84 -1.01 11.81 4.66
N VAL A 85 -2.31 12.11 4.68
CA VAL A 85 -2.89 13.14 5.54
C VAL A 85 -2.52 12.81 6.99
N SER A 86 -1.79 13.73 7.64
CA SER A 86 -1.31 13.53 9.01
C SER A 86 -2.42 13.04 9.94
N MET A 87 -2.16 11.97 10.70
CA MET A 87 -3.05 11.37 11.70
C MET A 87 -3.71 12.41 12.62
N ARG A 88 -2.99 13.48 12.97
CA ARG A 88 -3.51 14.56 13.83
C ARG A 88 -4.71 15.28 13.20
N LYS A 89 -4.70 15.49 11.88
CA LYS A 89 -5.80 16.14 11.16
C LYS A 89 -7.05 15.26 11.16
N TRP A 90 -6.89 13.95 10.96
CA TRP A 90 -7.98 12.99 11.06
C TRP A 90 -8.63 13.01 12.44
N VAL A 91 -7.84 12.95 13.52
CA VAL A 91 -8.34 13.00 14.90
C VAL A 91 -9.13 14.29 15.15
N ILE A 92 -8.61 15.44 14.71
CA ILE A 92 -9.31 16.72 14.84
C ILE A 92 -10.66 16.69 14.10
N THR A 93 -10.70 16.21 12.85
CA THR A 93 -11.95 16.08 12.09
C THR A 93 -12.95 15.16 12.81
N GLY A 94 -12.50 14.06 13.40
CA GLY A 94 -13.34 13.15 14.18
C GLY A 94 -13.93 13.82 15.42
N ILE A 95 -13.14 14.62 16.14
CA ILE A 95 -13.61 15.40 17.30
C ILE A 95 -14.70 16.39 16.88
N PHE A 96 -14.48 17.14 15.78
CA PHE A 96 -15.48 18.07 15.27
C PHE A 96 -16.79 17.35 14.86
N MET A 97 -16.69 16.16 14.27
CA MET A 97 -17.85 15.35 13.91
C MET A 97 -18.67 14.94 15.15
N ILE A 98 -18.00 14.49 16.22
CA ILE A 98 -18.65 14.12 17.49
C ILE A 98 -19.31 15.34 18.14
N ILE A 99 -18.62 16.48 18.17
CA ILE A 99 -19.17 17.73 18.70
C ILE A 99 -20.42 18.14 17.92
N GLY A 100 -20.39 18.04 16.59
CA GLY A 100 -21.54 18.35 15.75
C GLY A 100 -22.77 17.50 16.07
N ILE A 101 -22.59 16.20 16.32
CA ILE A 101 -23.67 15.29 16.72
C ILE A 101 -24.25 15.69 18.08
N ILE A 102 -23.39 15.98 19.07
CA ILE A 102 -23.82 16.37 20.42
C ILE A 102 -24.60 17.69 20.38
N ILE A 103 -24.12 18.69 19.63
CA ILE A 103 -24.81 19.98 19.47
C ILE A 103 -26.18 19.75 18.81
N PHE A 104 -26.25 18.90 17.80
CA PHE A 104 -27.49 18.59 17.11
C PHE A 104 -28.52 17.91 18.03
N GLU A 105 -28.09 16.91 18.81
CA GLU A 105 -28.92 16.24 19.83
C GLU A 105 -29.47 17.24 20.87
N ILE A 106 -28.62 18.16 21.35
CA ILE A 106 -29.06 19.21 22.30
C ILE A 106 -30.09 20.13 21.63
N LEU A 107 -29.90 20.50 20.36
CA LEU A 107 -30.80 21.37 19.63
C LEU A 107 -32.16 20.70 19.37
N ASP A 108 -32.17 19.41 19.01
CA ASP A 108 -33.40 18.63 18.79
C ASP A 108 -34.19 18.48 20.11
N TYR A 109 -33.48 18.27 21.23
CA TYR A 109 -34.09 18.25 22.57
C TYR A 109 -34.73 19.60 22.95
N LEU A 110 -34.08 20.72 22.62
CA LEU A 110 -34.56 22.06 22.94
C LEU A 110 -35.68 22.56 22.02
N LEU A 111 -35.75 22.08 20.78
CA LEU A 111 -36.72 22.49 19.76
C LEU A 111 -37.46 21.28 19.16
N PRO A 112 -38.29 20.59 19.96
CA PRO A 112 -39.06 19.46 19.48
C PRO A 112 -40.13 19.93 18.49
N GLY A 113 -40.11 19.42 17.26
CA GLY A 113 -41.12 19.80 16.27
C GLY A 113 -41.07 19.10 14.92
N ALA A 114 -39.99 18.39 14.59
CA ALA A 114 -39.81 17.77 13.27
C ALA A 114 -39.17 16.38 13.35
N ALA A 115 -39.91 15.39 13.87
CA ALA A 115 -39.43 14.01 14.04
C ALA A 115 -38.89 13.38 12.74
N ILE A 116 -39.52 13.68 11.59
CA ILE A 116 -39.08 13.18 10.27
C ILE A 116 -37.74 13.81 9.85
N LEU A 117 -37.54 15.10 10.17
CA LEU A 117 -36.31 15.81 9.87
C LEU A 117 -35.16 15.34 10.77
N SER A 118 -35.43 15.18 12.07
CA SER A 118 -34.49 14.61 13.05
C SER A 118 -34.03 13.21 12.62
N ALA A 119 -34.96 12.30 12.31
CA ALA A 119 -34.65 10.96 11.83
C ALA A 119 -33.78 10.96 10.55
N SER A 120 -34.09 11.85 9.60
CA SER A 120 -33.31 11.97 8.35
C SER A 120 -31.88 12.43 8.62
N ILE A 121 -31.69 13.38 9.53
CA ILE A 121 -30.38 13.91 9.89
C ILE A 121 -29.54 12.85 10.63
N HIS A 122 -30.14 12.07 11.52
CA HIS A 122 -29.44 10.95 12.18
C HIS A 122 -28.94 9.90 11.18
N ILE A 123 -29.73 9.58 10.15
CA ILE A 123 -29.31 8.65 9.09
C ILE A 123 -28.10 9.22 8.33
N VAL A 124 -28.13 10.51 7.97
CA VAL A 124 -27.02 11.18 7.27
C VAL A 124 -25.75 11.19 8.13
N PHE A 125 -25.86 11.47 9.42
CA PHE A 125 -24.72 11.38 10.34
C PHE A 125 -24.19 9.95 10.45
N GLY A 126 -25.07 8.94 10.58
CA GLY A 126 -24.67 7.54 10.62
C GLY A 126 -23.86 7.13 9.38
N ILE A 127 -24.34 7.47 8.18
CA ILE A 127 -23.63 7.21 6.93
C ILE A 127 -22.29 7.94 6.89
N SER A 128 -22.28 9.21 7.31
CA SER A 128 -21.06 10.03 7.34
C SER A 128 -19.99 9.46 8.28
N ILE A 129 -20.39 8.95 9.45
CA ILE A 129 -19.49 8.29 10.40
C ILE A 129 -18.91 7.01 9.81
N VAL A 130 -19.75 6.17 9.20
CA VAL A 130 -19.27 4.91 8.58
C VAL A 130 -18.28 5.21 7.46
N LEU A 131 -18.59 6.20 6.61
CA LEU A 131 -17.69 6.63 5.53
C LEU A 131 -16.38 7.20 6.10
N TYR A 132 -16.47 8.07 7.11
CA TYR A 132 -15.31 8.62 7.80
C TYR A 132 -14.42 7.52 8.38
N CYS A 133 -14.99 6.56 9.10
CA CYS A 133 -14.26 5.43 9.68
C CYS A 133 -13.60 4.57 8.60
N THR A 134 -14.30 4.31 7.49
CA THR A 134 -13.77 3.51 6.38
C THR A 134 -12.58 4.21 5.73
N ILE A 135 -12.70 5.50 5.42
CA ILE A 135 -11.62 6.27 4.80
C ILE A 135 -10.46 6.44 5.79
N PHE A 136 -10.73 6.63 7.08
CA PHE A 136 -9.72 6.71 8.12
C PHE A 136 -8.89 5.42 8.21
N ILE A 137 -9.54 4.25 8.22
CA ILE A 137 -8.86 2.96 8.26
C ILE A 137 -8.06 2.75 6.97
N ALA A 138 -8.65 3.00 5.80
CA ALA A 138 -7.98 2.85 4.51
C ALA A 138 -6.74 3.76 4.39
N SER A 139 -6.84 5.02 4.82
CA SER A 139 -5.75 6.00 4.76
C SER A 139 -4.60 5.68 5.73
N ASN A 140 -4.88 4.90 6.78
CA ASN A 140 -3.89 4.56 7.81
C ASN A 140 -3.61 3.06 7.86
N LEU A 141 -3.98 2.30 6.82
CA LEU A 141 -3.86 0.85 6.77
C LEU A 141 -2.43 0.38 7.01
N GLU A 142 -1.45 1.12 6.49
CA GLU A 142 -0.02 0.81 6.65
C GLU A 142 0.41 0.81 8.13
N PHE A 143 -0.16 1.68 8.96
CA PHE A 143 0.06 1.68 10.41
C PHE A 143 -0.53 0.43 11.07
N PHE A 144 -1.76 0.06 10.71
CA PHE A 144 -2.43 -1.13 11.24
C PHE A 144 -1.72 -2.42 10.84
N VAL A 145 -1.23 -2.52 9.59
CA VAL A 145 -0.45 -3.68 9.14
C VAL A 145 0.86 -3.78 9.91
N LYS A 146 1.60 -2.68 10.09
CA LYS A 146 2.83 -2.66 10.90
C LYS A 146 2.58 -3.05 12.36
N LEU A 147 1.47 -2.60 12.94
CA LEU A 147 1.06 -2.97 14.29
C LEU A 147 0.78 -4.48 14.38
N MET A 148 0.02 -5.04 13.44
CA MET A 148 -0.27 -6.48 13.40
C MET A 148 1.00 -7.31 13.22
N GLN A 149 1.93 -6.90 12.36
CA GLN A 149 3.22 -7.57 12.18
C GLN A 149 4.09 -7.52 13.44
N THR A 150 4.05 -6.41 14.17
CA THR A 150 4.78 -6.24 15.44
C THR A 150 4.19 -7.12 16.55
N SER A 151 2.85 -7.19 16.65
CA SER A 151 2.14 -8.06 17.60
C SER A 151 2.26 -9.55 17.26
N ALA A 152 2.46 -9.89 15.98
CA ALA A 152 2.64 -11.26 15.51
C ALA A 152 4.08 -11.79 15.65
N LYS A 153 5.04 -10.95 16.06
CA LYS A 153 6.41 -11.40 16.35
C LYS A 153 6.49 -11.76 17.84
N PRO A 154 6.35 -13.04 18.23
CA PRO A 154 6.61 -13.43 19.61
C PRO A 154 8.06 -13.07 19.96
N ALA A 155 8.24 -12.64 21.21
CA ALA A 155 9.50 -12.24 21.80
C ALA A 155 10.51 -13.40 21.82
N ASP A 156 11.16 -13.67 20.69
CA ASP A 156 12.34 -14.52 20.62
C ASP A 156 13.58 -13.64 20.45
N LYS A 157 14.04 -13.11 21.59
CA LYS A 157 15.46 -12.82 21.87
C LYS A 157 15.64 -12.41 23.33
N LYS A 158 15.64 -13.42 24.20
CA LYS A 158 16.59 -13.48 25.33
C LYS A 158 17.42 -14.74 25.14
N GLN A 159 18.58 -14.61 24.51
CA GLN A 159 19.64 -15.59 24.62
C GLN A 159 20.96 -14.84 24.76
N ASN A 160 21.50 -14.98 25.99
CA ASN A 160 22.87 -14.88 26.48
C ASN A 160 23.85 -13.91 25.81
#